data_AF-A0A1W0WUA6-F1
#
_entry.id   AF-A0A1W0WUA6-F1
#
_cell.length_a   1.000
_cell.length_b   1.000
_cell.length_c   1.000
_cell.angle_alpha   90.00
_cell.angle_beta   90.00
_cell.angle_gamma   90.00
#
_symmetry.space_group_name_H-M   'P 1'
#
loop_
_entity.id
_entity.type
_entity.pdbx_description
1 polymer ?
#
loop_
_entity_poly.entity_id
_entity_poly.type
_entity_poly.pdbx_seq_one_letter_code
_entity_poly.pdbx_strand_id
1 'polypeptide(L)'
;MVLFTQKCPGGTDETGEAARPDKNALSLKMLLVRPIALMSRPGLNEIKETFRPGLAVRVICANEPYKAKDYDRTVILLRNNMLLQQSHVACKDYEQFRVLHENVRNTLTLEEVDFLERATKEYVIAGHVLPIRAISRVAYAFGPVVKHEIEFITETTLVPFHVVSKIQAVDAIAQKVLWDSGSYLSVAQMPVILIPVVFDEDTVDPAFPGRKHSVVLRPFISNDFMTGIAALPGKHIPKRSSTVWVILKMVTEIQKVGGISRVLYDLTCKPPGTTEWE
;
A
#
# COMPACT_ATOMS: atom_id res chain seq x y z
N MET A 1 -5.92 -2.68 -10.90
CA MET A 1 -4.75 -2.65 -9.99
C MET A 1 -3.95 -3.93 -10.16
N VAL A 2 -2.61 -3.85 -10.27
CA VAL A 2 -1.72 -5.03 -10.44
C VAL A 2 -0.98 -5.35 -9.14
N LEU A 3 -0.76 -6.64 -8.86
CA LEU A 3 -0.07 -7.14 -7.65
C LEU A 3 1.28 -7.82 -7.95
N PHE A 4 2.22 -7.79 -7.00
CA PHE A 4 3.52 -8.50 -7.00
C PHE A 4 3.85 -9.06 -5.59
N THR A 5 4.71 -10.08 -5.44
CA THR A 5 5.04 -10.72 -4.14
C THR A 5 6.49 -11.24 -4.06
N GLN A 6 7.17 -11.11 -2.92
CA GLN A 6 8.54 -11.60 -2.63
C GLN A 6 8.74 -11.83 -1.10
N LYS A 7 9.93 -12.26 -0.63
CA LYS A 7 10.18 -12.73 0.76
C LYS A 7 11.57 -12.35 1.31
N CYS A 8 11.64 -11.63 2.44
CA CYS A 8 12.90 -11.25 3.15
C CYS A 8 12.75 -11.22 4.71
N PRO A 9 13.83 -11.33 5.54
CA PRO A 9 13.73 -11.44 7.02
C PRO A 9 14.62 -10.49 7.90
N GLY A 10 14.14 -10.13 9.12
CA GLY A 10 14.90 -10.13 10.41
C GLY A 10 15.79 -8.94 10.89
N GLY A 11 15.56 -8.47 12.15
CA GLY A 11 16.49 -7.70 13.03
C GLY A 11 16.27 -6.16 13.14
N THR A 12 16.02 -5.44 14.26
CA THR A 12 16.51 -5.33 15.70
C THR A 12 17.66 -4.30 15.91
N ASP A 13 17.71 -3.39 16.91
CA ASP A 13 16.70 -2.77 17.84
C ASP A 13 17.29 -1.52 18.61
N GLU A 14 16.58 -0.93 19.59
CA GLU A 14 17.00 0.06 20.67
C GLU A 14 17.29 1.57 20.34
N THR A 15 17.24 2.60 21.24
CA THR A 15 16.35 3.07 22.38
C THR A 15 16.59 4.56 22.78
N GLY A 16 15.65 5.23 23.50
CA GLY A 16 15.81 6.51 24.30
C GLY A 16 15.32 7.83 23.64
N GLU A 17 14.51 8.78 24.17
CA GLU A 17 14.04 9.26 25.52
C GLU A 17 14.82 10.48 26.10
N ALA A 18 14.26 11.52 26.78
CA ALA A 18 13.04 12.39 26.64
C ALA A 18 13.12 13.60 27.64
N ALA A 19 12.42 14.74 27.44
CA ALA A 19 12.10 15.77 28.49
C ALA A 19 11.15 16.94 28.06
N ARG A 20 10.55 17.65 29.04
CA ARG A 20 9.66 18.85 29.02
C ARG A 20 9.72 19.56 30.41
N PRO A 21 8.97 20.66 30.78
CA PRO A 21 7.88 21.42 30.13
C PRO A 21 8.30 22.88 29.77
N ASP A 22 7.76 24.07 30.15
CA ASP A 22 6.63 24.64 30.95
C ASP A 22 6.56 26.19 30.65
N LYS A 23 5.61 27.09 31.02
CA LYS A 23 4.22 27.11 31.56
C LYS A 23 3.59 28.52 31.35
N ASN A 24 2.24 28.66 31.37
CA ASN A 24 1.45 29.90 31.64
C ASN A 24 1.58 31.12 30.66
N ALA A 25 0.62 32.06 30.50
CA ALA A 25 -0.77 32.23 30.97
C ALA A 25 -1.67 33.00 29.96
N LEU A 26 -2.95 33.24 30.32
CA LEU A 26 -4.08 33.67 29.47
C LEU A 26 -4.07 35.13 28.97
N SER A 27 -4.75 35.39 27.83
CA SER A 27 -5.95 36.27 27.78
C SER A 27 -6.69 36.16 26.43
N LEU A 28 -8.00 36.44 26.40
CA LEU A 28 -8.83 36.43 25.19
C LEU A 28 -8.88 37.82 24.52
N LYS A 29 -8.84 37.84 23.18
CA LYS A 29 -9.56 38.83 22.35
C LYS A 29 -10.03 38.18 21.05
N MET A 30 -11.35 38.22 20.81
CA MET A 30 -11.97 37.63 19.63
C MET A 30 -11.93 38.62 18.46
N LEU A 31 -11.06 38.36 17.46
CA LEU A 31 -10.96 39.14 16.23
C LEU A 31 -10.62 38.20 15.08
N LEU A 32 -11.50 38.13 14.08
CA LEU A 32 -11.45 37.10 13.03
C LEU A 32 -10.52 37.53 11.88
N VAL A 33 -9.22 37.50 12.18
CA VAL A 33 -8.12 37.63 11.22
C VAL A 33 -7.33 36.32 11.24
N ARG A 34 -6.84 35.85 10.08
CA ARG A 34 -5.95 34.68 9.99
C ARG A 34 -4.49 35.10 9.70
N PRO A 35 -3.71 35.50 10.72
CA PRO A 35 -2.27 35.64 10.56
C PRO A 35 -1.61 34.25 10.53
N ILE A 36 -1.21 33.77 9.36
CA ILE A 36 -0.27 32.64 9.25
C ILE A 36 1.13 33.22 9.49
N ALA A 37 1.44 33.53 10.75
CA ALA A 37 2.73 34.06 11.17
C ALA A 37 3.03 33.74 12.64
N LEU A 38 4.19 33.11 12.88
CA LEU A 38 4.95 33.15 14.14
C LEU A 38 4.19 32.79 15.44
N MET A 39 3.89 31.50 15.63
CA MET A 39 3.79 30.90 16.97
C MET A 39 4.65 29.65 17.10
N SER A 40 5.97 29.84 17.29
CA SER A 40 6.89 28.75 17.60
C SER A 40 6.65 28.21 19.02
N ARG A 41 5.75 27.23 19.14
CA ARG A 41 5.58 26.46 20.37
C ARG A 41 6.55 25.27 20.35
N PRO A 42 7.50 25.16 21.29
CA PRO A 42 8.40 24.01 21.35
C PRO A 42 7.58 22.73 21.52
N GLY A 43 7.70 21.81 20.54
CA GLY A 43 6.92 20.58 20.49
C GLY A 43 5.58 20.63 19.75
N LEU A 44 5.26 21.70 19.00
CA LEU A 44 4.20 21.67 17.97
C LEU A 44 4.71 21.90 16.53
N ASN A 45 5.84 22.59 16.35
CA ASN A 45 6.39 22.95 15.04
C ASN A 45 6.77 21.76 14.13
N GLU A 46 6.80 20.52 14.64
CA GLU A 46 7.10 19.30 13.86
C GLU A 46 5.84 18.56 13.38
N ILE A 47 4.64 19.02 13.74
CA ILE A 47 3.41 18.54 13.09
C ILE A 47 3.46 19.00 11.63
N LYS A 48 3.79 18.06 10.75
CA LYS A 48 3.79 18.24 9.29
C LYS A 48 2.34 18.44 8.83
N GLU A 49 1.85 19.68 8.92
CA GLU A 49 0.50 20.17 8.52
C GLU A 49 0.24 19.99 7.03
N THR A 50 0.23 18.73 6.62
CA THR A 50 -0.32 18.27 5.37
C THR A 50 -1.83 18.23 5.55
N PHE A 51 -2.56 18.92 4.68
CA PHE A 51 -4.01 18.79 4.57
C PHE A 51 -4.32 17.33 4.18
N ARG A 52 -4.57 16.51 5.20
CA ARG A 52 -4.90 15.09 5.08
C ARG A 52 -6.42 14.96 5.13
N PRO A 53 -7.08 14.54 4.05
CA PRO A 53 -8.49 14.20 4.14
C PRO A 53 -8.68 13.03 5.12
N GLY A 54 -9.87 12.97 5.72
CA GLY A 54 -10.16 12.02 6.80
C GLY A 54 -10.23 10.56 6.32
N LEU A 55 -10.25 9.62 7.26
CA LEU A 55 -10.23 8.17 6.98
C LEU A 55 -11.37 7.67 6.06
N ALA A 56 -12.41 8.47 5.83
CA ALA A 56 -13.45 8.20 4.85
C ALA A 56 -12.91 7.98 3.42
N VAL A 57 -11.88 8.74 2.99
CA VAL A 57 -11.22 8.54 1.67
C VAL A 57 -10.05 7.53 1.74
N ARG A 58 -10.04 6.70 2.79
CA ARG A 58 -9.07 5.61 2.98
C ARG A 58 -9.75 4.26 3.21
N VAL A 59 -11.04 4.15 2.86
CA VAL A 59 -11.77 2.88 2.85
C VAL A 59 -12.42 2.76 1.48
N ILE A 60 -11.92 1.86 0.64
CA ILE A 60 -12.55 1.56 -0.65
C ILE A 60 -13.88 0.86 -0.37
N CYS A 61 -14.96 1.62 -0.51
CA CYS A 61 -16.32 1.13 -0.30
C CYS A 61 -16.86 0.52 -1.60
N ALA A 62 -17.36 -0.71 -1.51
CA ALA A 62 -17.91 -1.44 -2.63
C ALA A 62 -18.86 -2.55 -2.14
N ASN A 63 -19.92 -2.78 -2.90
CA ASN A 63 -20.91 -3.83 -2.61
C ASN A 63 -20.80 -5.01 -3.60
N GLU A 64 -20.20 -4.78 -4.77
CA GLU A 64 -20.01 -5.78 -5.83
C GLU A 64 -18.58 -5.68 -6.43
N PRO A 65 -18.00 -6.77 -6.96
CA PRO A 65 -16.67 -6.75 -7.58
C PRO A 65 -16.67 -5.89 -8.86
N TYR A 66 -15.79 -4.89 -8.92
CA TYR A 66 -15.68 -4.01 -10.08
C TYR A 66 -14.77 -4.61 -11.16
N LYS A 67 -15.37 -5.12 -12.25
CA LYS A 67 -14.66 -5.54 -13.47
C LYS A 67 -14.88 -4.51 -14.59
N ALA A 68 -13.79 -3.95 -15.11
CA ALA A 68 -13.81 -3.06 -16.28
C ALA A 68 -14.01 -3.85 -17.60
N LYS A 69 -14.32 -3.16 -18.70
CA LYS A 69 -14.55 -3.79 -20.03
C LYS A 69 -13.36 -4.59 -20.56
N ASP A 70 -12.17 -4.27 -20.06
CA ASP A 70 -10.88 -4.84 -20.41
C ASP A 70 -10.27 -5.68 -19.26
N TYR A 71 -11.07 -6.02 -18.22
CA TYR A 71 -10.62 -6.79 -17.06
C TYR A 71 -10.01 -8.13 -17.46
N ASP A 72 -10.77 -8.98 -18.17
CA ASP A 72 -10.31 -10.30 -18.60
C ASP A 72 -9.15 -10.18 -19.61
N ARG A 73 -9.22 -9.16 -20.48
CA ARG A 73 -8.10 -8.62 -21.30
C ARG A 73 -6.81 -8.53 -20.49
N THR A 74 -6.88 -7.78 -19.40
CA THR A 74 -5.74 -7.44 -18.52
C THR A 74 -5.27 -8.62 -17.68
N VAL A 75 -6.20 -9.44 -17.17
CA VAL A 75 -5.89 -10.69 -16.45
C VAL A 75 -5.08 -11.63 -17.35
N ILE A 76 -5.57 -11.93 -18.56
CA ILE A 76 -4.88 -12.82 -19.51
C ILE A 76 -3.50 -12.26 -19.87
N LEU A 77 -3.40 -10.95 -20.14
CA LEU A 77 -2.11 -10.33 -20.47
C LEU A 77 -1.11 -10.37 -19.30
N LEU A 78 -1.54 -10.12 -18.06
CA LEU A 78 -0.64 -10.23 -16.90
C LEU A 78 -0.24 -11.69 -16.64
N ARG A 79 -1.21 -12.62 -16.71
CA ARG A 79 -0.99 -14.05 -16.49
C ARG A 79 0.02 -14.61 -17.49
N ASN A 80 -0.14 -14.32 -18.77
CA ASN A 80 0.74 -14.81 -19.84
C ASN A 80 2.16 -14.22 -19.77
N ASN A 81 2.32 -12.97 -19.31
CA ASN A 81 3.63 -12.32 -19.23
C ASN A 81 4.36 -12.56 -17.89
N MET A 82 3.67 -12.96 -16.82
CA MET A 82 4.26 -13.16 -15.49
C MET A 82 4.44 -14.63 -15.10
N LEU A 83 3.60 -15.57 -15.58
CA LEU A 83 3.69 -17.00 -15.21
C LEU A 83 4.82 -17.79 -15.91
N LEU A 84 5.93 -17.15 -16.27
CA LEU A 84 7.08 -17.80 -16.90
C LEU A 84 7.85 -18.78 -16.00
N GLN A 85 7.44 -18.96 -14.73
CA GLN A 85 8.01 -19.95 -13.79
C GLN A 85 6.96 -20.75 -13.00
N GLN A 86 6.18 -21.60 -13.68
CA GLN A 86 5.54 -22.77 -13.06
C GLN A 86 6.06 -24.08 -13.69
N SER A 87 7.33 -24.40 -13.42
CA SER A 87 8.06 -25.59 -13.89
C SER A 87 7.53 -26.96 -13.38
N HIS A 88 6.31 -27.01 -12.82
CA HIS A 88 5.68 -28.21 -12.28
C HIS A 88 4.28 -28.52 -12.86
N VAL A 89 3.71 -27.65 -13.70
CA VAL A 89 2.45 -27.97 -14.41
C VAL A 89 2.78 -28.61 -15.76
N ALA A 90 2.76 -29.94 -15.81
CA ALA A 90 3.07 -30.72 -17.02
C ALA A 90 1.92 -30.70 -18.05
N CYS A 91 1.50 -29.51 -18.50
CA CYS A 91 0.58 -29.34 -19.63
C CYS A 91 1.39 -29.12 -20.92
N LYS A 92 0.95 -29.71 -22.04
CA LYS A 92 1.73 -29.70 -23.30
C LYS A 92 1.75 -28.33 -24.00
N ASP A 93 0.93 -27.40 -23.54
CA ASP A 93 0.67 -26.10 -24.16
C ASP A 93 1.67 -25.01 -23.74
N TYR A 94 2.62 -25.32 -22.84
CA TYR A 94 3.58 -24.37 -22.29
C TYR A 94 4.46 -23.66 -23.34
N GLU A 95 4.75 -24.29 -24.48
CA GLU A 95 5.53 -23.64 -25.55
C GLU A 95 4.81 -22.43 -26.19
N GLN A 96 3.48 -22.31 -26.07
CA GLN A 96 2.76 -21.09 -26.52
C GLN A 96 2.97 -19.87 -25.58
N PHE A 97 3.41 -20.08 -24.35
CA PHE A 97 3.56 -19.01 -23.34
C PHE A 97 5.00 -18.50 -23.17
N ARG A 98 5.96 -19.04 -23.93
CA ARG A 98 7.40 -18.72 -23.76
C ARG A 98 7.86 -17.38 -24.33
N VAL A 99 6.95 -16.60 -24.91
CA VAL A 99 7.25 -15.29 -25.50
C VAL A 99 6.38 -14.24 -24.82
N LEU A 100 7.01 -13.22 -24.24
CA LEU A 100 6.35 -11.97 -23.82
C LEU A 100 5.40 -11.55 -24.95
N HIS A 101 4.08 -11.57 -24.70
CA HIS A 101 3.06 -11.58 -25.75
C HIS A 101 3.37 -10.48 -26.77
N GLU A 102 3.41 -10.81 -28.06
CA GLU A 102 3.95 -9.92 -29.11
C GLU A 102 3.41 -8.48 -29.04
N ASN A 103 2.10 -8.31 -28.84
CA ASN A 103 1.44 -7.02 -28.57
C ASN A 103 2.10 -6.19 -27.45
N VAL A 104 2.53 -6.84 -26.36
CA VAL A 104 3.23 -6.21 -25.22
C VAL A 104 4.71 -5.96 -25.55
N ARG A 105 5.39 -6.91 -26.20
CA ARG A 105 6.77 -6.71 -26.68
C ARG A 105 6.88 -5.50 -27.62
N ASN A 106 5.87 -5.31 -28.46
CA ASN A 106 5.77 -4.20 -29.42
C ASN A 106 5.35 -2.86 -28.77
N THR A 107 5.00 -2.83 -27.47
CA THR A 107 4.71 -1.60 -26.70
C THR A 107 5.83 -1.19 -25.75
N LEU A 108 6.92 -1.95 -25.67
CA LEU A 108 8.03 -1.72 -24.75
C LEU A 108 9.34 -1.44 -25.50
N THR A 109 10.25 -0.73 -24.84
CA THR A 109 11.63 -0.56 -25.33
C THR A 109 12.44 -1.85 -25.15
N LEU A 110 13.53 -1.99 -25.91
CA LEU A 110 14.44 -3.14 -25.80
C LEU A 110 15.03 -3.29 -24.39
N GLU A 111 15.28 -2.18 -23.69
CA GLU A 111 15.80 -2.18 -22.31
C GLU A 111 14.75 -2.67 -21.31
N GLU A 112 13.48 -2.27 -21.46
CA GLU A 112 12.37 -2.78 -20.63
C GLU A 112 12.11 -4.27 -20.87
N VAL A 113 12.22 -4.71 -22.12
CA VAL A 113 12.09 -6.14 -22.48
C VAL A 113 13.21 -6.97 -21.87
N ASP A 114 14.48 -6.55 -21.99
CA ASP A 114 15.61 -7.23 -21.32
C ASP A 114 15.48 -7.20 -19.79
N PHE A 115 15.06 -6.08 -19.20
CA PHE A 115 14.82 -5.98 -17.77
C PHE A 115 13.73 -6.96 -17.30
N LEU A 116 12.59 -7.04 -17.97
CA LEU A 116 11.52 -7.99 -17.66
C LEU A 116 11.98 -9.43 -17.88
N GLU A 117 12.69 -9.70 -18.98
CA GLU A 117 13.25 -11.02 -19.29
C GLU A 117 14.33 -11.46 -18.28
N ARG A 118 15.00 -10.55 -17.57
CA ARG A 118 15.91 -10.88 -16.45
C ARG A 118 15.15 -11.03 -15.13
N ALA A 119 14.29 -10.06 -14.79
CA ALA A 119 13.53 -10.07 -13.53
C ALA A 119 12.63 -11.30 -13.39
N THR A 120 11.99 -11.75 -14.48
CA THR A 120 11.16 -12.98 -14.49
C THR A 120 11.95 -14.29 -14.49
N LYS A 121 13.27 -14.25 -14.76
CA LYS A 121 14.19 -15.39 -14.57
C LYS A 121 14.72 -15.45 -13.14
N GLU A 122 14.93 -14.30 -12.50
CA GLU A 122 15.48 -14.16 -11.15
C GLU A 122 14.43 -14.28 -10.03
N TYR A 123 13.18 -13.86 -10.29
CA TYR A 123 12.12 -13.76 -9.29
C TYR A 123 10.81 -14.46 -9.73
N VAL A 124 10.30 -15.35 -8.88
CA VAL A 124 8.95 -15.94 -9.03
C VAL A 124 7.90 -14.88 -8.71
N ILE A 125 7.27 -14.33 -9.75
CA ILE A 125 6.29 -13.23 -9.67
C ILE A 125 4.92 -13.76 -10.13
N ALA A 126 3.87 -13.41 -9.39
CA ALA A 126 2.48 -13.63 -9.80
C ALA A 126 1.75 -12.28 -9.93
N GLY A 127 1.34 -11.93 -11.16
CA GLY A 127 0.59 -10.72 -11.47
C GLY A 127 -0.92 -10.96 -11.38
N HIS A 128 -1.60 -10.28 -10.46
CA HIS A 128 -3.05 -10.38 -10.26
C HIS A 128 -3.76 -9.04 -10.49
N VAL A 129 -4.95 -9.06 -11.08
CA VAL A 129 -5.86 -7.91 -11.13
C VAL A 129 -6.82 -7.97 -9.94
N LEU A 130 -6.99 -6.88 -9.21
CA LEU A 130 -8.01 -6.79 -8.16
C LEU A 130 -9.32 -6.18 -8.71
N PRO A 131 -10.51 -6.75 -8.44
CA PRO A 131 -11.80 -6.27 -8.93
C PRO A 131 -12.34 -5.14 -8.06
N ILE A 132 -11.58 -4.04 -7.96
CA ILE A 132 -11.95 -2.83 -7.22
C ILE A 132 -11.75 -1.61 -8.13
N ARG A 133 -12.47 -0.52 -7.87
CA ARG A 133 -12.48 0.70 -8.69
C ARG A 133 -11.19 1.56 -8.60
N ALA A 134 -10.08 0.97 -8.17
CA ALA A 134 -8.77 1.61 -8.07
C ALA A 134 -8.13 1.83 -9.45
N ILE A 135 -8.44 2.98 -10.07
CA ILE A 135 -7.89 3.43 -11.35
C ILE A 135 -6.36 3.52 -11.28
N SER A 136 -5.67 2.90 -12.25
CA SER A 136 -4.22 3.02 -12.46
C SER A 136 -3.39 2.93 -11.17
N ARG A 137 -3.26 1.71 -10.63
CA ARG A 137 -2.42 1.37 -9.47
C ARG A 137 -1.64 0.08 -9.69
N VAL A 138 -0.40 0.06 -9.21
CA VAL A 138 0.44 -1.13 -9.05
C VAL A 138 0.87 -1.20 -7.58
N ALA A 139 0.68 -2.35 -6.96
CA ALA A 139 1.06 -2.59 -5.57
C ALA A 139 1.79 -3.92 -5.42
N TYR A 140 2.46 -4.07 -4.29
CA TYR A 140 3.14 -5.29 -3.87
C TYR A 140 2.44 -5.84 -2.63
N ALA A 141 2.09 -7.12 -2.59
CA ALA A 141 1.58 -7.79 -1.38
C ALA A 141 2.70 -8.46 -0.60
N PHE A 142 2.67 -8.31 0.72
CA PHE A 142 3.51 -9.08 1.63
C PHE A 142 2.88 -10.44 1.93
N GLY A 143 3.70 -11.49 2.00
CA GLY A 143 3.29 -12.86 2.31
C GLY A 143 3.70 -13.86 1.23
N PRO A 144 3.10 -15.06 1.22
CA PRO A 144 3.29 -16.04 0.14
C PRO A 144 2.80 -15.52 -1.23
N VAL A 145 3.27 -16.15 -2.31
CA VAL A 145 2.76 -15.88 -3.67
C VAL A 145 1.24 -16.11 -3.70
N VAL A 146 0.49 -15.16 -4.27
CA VAL A 146 -0.98 -15.29 -4.42
C VAL A 146 -1.28 -16.38 -5.45
N LYS A 147 -2.07 -17.39 -5.05
CA LYS A 147 -2.35 -18.57 -5.87
C LYS A 147 -3.61 -18.41 -6.72
N HIS A 148 -4.67 -17.85 -6.14
CA HIS A 148 -5.99 -17.77 -6.76
C HIS A 148 -6.30 -16.35 -7.21
N GLU A 149 -7.01 -16.21 -8.33
CA GLU A 149 -7.48 -14.91 -8.81
C GLU A 149 -8.59 -14.38 -7.91
N ILE A 150 -8.62 -13.06 -7.70
CA ILE A 150 -9.59 -12.41 -6.83
C ILE A 150 -10.86 -12.17 -7.65
N GLU A 151 -11.85 -13.04 -7.51
CA GLU A 151 -13.17 -12.85 -8.15
C GLU A 151 -14.16 -12.09 -7.26
N PHE A 152 -14.05 -12.25 -5.94
CA PHE A 152 -14.99 -11.73 -4.95
C PHE A 152 -14.38 -10.63 -4.08
N ILE A 153 -15.26 -9.81 -3.50
CA ILE A 153 -14.89 -8.77 -2.54
C ILE A 153 -15.69 -8.90 -1.24
N THR A 154 -15.19 -8.26 -0.19
CA THR A 154 -15.95 -7.95 1.01
C THR A 154 -16.91 -6.80 0.74
N GLU A 155 -18.17 -6.92 1.13
CA GLU A 155 -19.08 -5.78 1.12
C GLU A 155 -18.62 -4.79 2.20
N THR A 156 -18.27 -3.57 1.78
CA THR A 156 -17.63 -2.57 2.64
C THR A 156 -18.28 -1.21 2.42
N THR A 157 -18.75 -0.59 3.51
CA THR A 157 -19.24 0.80 3.55
C THR A 157 -18.71 1.50 4.80
N LEU A 158 -18.87 2.83 4.89
CA LEU A 158 -18.42 3.63 6.04
C LEU A 158 -19.32 3.54 7.29
N VAL A 159 -20.47 2.84 7.22
CA VAL A 159 -21.48 2.80 8.30
C VAL A 159 -21.17 1.77 9.39
N PRO A 160 -20.73 0.53 9.09
CA PRO A 160 -20.45 -0.46 10.13
C PRO A 160 -19.23 -0.07 10.97
N PHE A 161 -19.44 0.09 12.28
CA PHE A 161 -18.40 0.48 13.23
C PHE A 161 -17.12 -0.36 13.11
N HIS A 162 -17.24 -1.66 12.85
CA HIS A 162 -16.09 -2.56 12.71
C HIS A 162 -15.17 -2.21 11.51
N VAL A 163 -15.68 -1.58 10.45
CA VAL A 163 -14.87 -1.09 9.32
C VAL A 163 -14.09 0.14 9.76
N VAL A 164 -14.77 1.09 10.41
CA VAL A 164 -14.19 2.35 10.89
C VAL A 164 -13.11 2.11 11.96
N SER A 165 -13.38 1.25 12.95
CA SER A 165 -12.39 0.88 13.97
C SER A 165 -11.20 0.13 13.38
N LYS A 166 -11.40 -0.69 12.33
CA LYS A 166 -10.34 -1.42 11.64
C LYS A 166 -9.39 -0.46 10.91
N ILE A 167 -9.91 0.52 10.14
CA ILE A 167 -9.05 1.53 9.50
C ILE A 167 -8.35 2.42 10.54
N GLN A 168 -9.05 2.83 11.60
CA GLN A 168 -8.44 3.60 12.71
C GLN A 168 -7.27 2.86 13.36
N ALA A 169 -7.41 1.56 13.64
CA ALA A 169 -6.36 0.75 14.24
C ALA A 169 -5.13 0.61 13.34
N VAL A 170 -5.31 0.31 12.05
CA VAL A 170 -4.16 0.10 11.14
C VAL A 170 -3.47 1.40 10.72
N ASP A 171 -4.21 2.52 10.57
CA ASP A 171 -3.63 3.85 10.35
C ASP A 171 -2.80 4.28 11.58
N ALA A 172 -3.34 4.11 12.79
CA ALA A 172 -2.61 4.40 14.04
C ALA A 172 -1.34 3.56 14.22
N ILE A 173 -1.38 2.25 13.92
CA ILE A 173 -0.21 1.37 13.97
C ILE A 173 0.87 1.81 12.96
N ALA A 174 0.49 2.00 11.69
CA ALA A 174 1.43 2.41 10.66
C ALA A 174 2.05 3.77 10.97
N GLN A 175 1.23 4.75 11.36
CA GLN A 175 1.69 6.08 11.71
C GLN A 175 2.59 6.05 12.94
N LYS A 176 2.27 5.27 13.99
CA LYS A 176 3.18 5.08 15.13
C LYS A 176 4.55 4.57 14.67
N VAL A 177 4.60 3.49 13.89
CA VAL A 177 5.88 2.94 13.40
C VAL A 177 6.64 3.93 12.50
N LEU A 178 5.94 4.81 11.76
CA LEU A 178 6.54 5.87 10.94
C LEU A 178 7.14 7.01 11.80
N TRP A 179 6.50 7.37 12.92
CA TRP A 179 6.99 8.36 13.87
C TRP A 179 8.14 7.80 14.73
N ASP A 180 7.94 6.63 15.36
CA ASP A 180 8.93 5.95 16.22
C ASP A 180 10.27 5.67 15.50
N SER A 181 10.26 5.55 14.16
CA SER A 181 11.45 5.33 13.33
C SER A 181 12.05 6.60 12.70
N GLY A 182 11.50 7.79 13.00
CA GLY A 182 11.91 9.06 12.37
C GLY A 182 11.61 9.17 10.87
N SER A 183 11.07 8.12 10.24
CA SER A 183 10.87 8.02 8.79
C SER A 183 9.78 8.96 8.26
N TYR A 184 8.96 9.54 9.14
CA TYR A 184 7.98 10.59 8.83
C TYR A 184 8.60 11.84 8.15
N LEU A 185 9.88 12.12 8.40
CA LEU A 185 10.61 13.21 7.75
C LEU A 185 10.79 12.93 6.24
N SER A 186 10.98 11.66 5.87
CA SER A 186 11.37 11.22 4.53
C SER A 186 10.21 10.99 3.55
N VAL A 187 8.97 11.02 4.03
CA VAL A 187 7.75 10.92 3.21
C VAL A 187 6.92 12.18 3.36
N ALA A 188 6.29 12.64 2.27
CA ALA A 188 5.38 13.79 2.32
C ALA A 188 4.10 13.40 3.08
N GLN A 189 3.52 12.26 2.73
CA GLN A 189 2.42 11.60 3.43
C GLN A 189 2.60 10.07 3.42
N MET A 190 1.88 9.39 4.30
CA MET A 190 1.68 7.94 4.31
C MET A 190 0.19 7.66 4.53
N PRO A 191 -0.67 7.70 3.50
CA PRO A 191 -1.97 7.11 3.60
C PRO A 191 -1.90 5.60 3.86
N VAL A 192 -2.85 5.12 4.64
CA VAL A 192 -3.07 3.70 4.92
C VAL A 192 -4.49 3.43 4.48
N ILE A 193 -4.69 2.54 3.51
CA ILE A 193 -5.99 2.36 2.85
C ILE A 193 -6.52 0.95 3.13
N LEU A 194 -7.76 0.86 3.61
CA LEU A 194 -8.48 -0.39 3.75
C LEU A 194 -9.16 -0.74 2.40
N ILE A 195 -8.86 -1.91 1.86
CA ILE A 195 -9.45 -2.43 0.62
C ILE A 195 -10.32 -3.68 0.88
N PRO A 196 -11.42 -3.87 0.15
CA PRO A 196 -12.40 -4.95 0.36
C PRO A 196 -11.93 -6.31 -0.19
N VAL A 197 -10.64 -6.63 -0.06
CA VAL A 197 -10.02 -7.78 -0.73
C VAL A 197 -9.47 -8.79 0.28
N VAL A 198 -9.75 -10.06 0.03
CA VAL A 198 -9.21 -11.24 0.72
C VAL A 198 -8.36 -12.03 -0.28
N PHE A 199 -7.27 -12.65 0.18
CA PHE A 199 -6.31 -13.36 -0.67
C PHE A 199 -6.03 -14.78 -0.17
N ASP A 200 -6.29 -15.78 -1.02
CA ASP A 200 -6.07 -17.22 -0.75
C ASP A 200 -6.75 -17.75 0.55
N GLU A 201 -7.93 -17.23 0.90
CA GLU A 201 -8.75 -17.73 2.03
C GLU A 201 -10.21 -17.92 1.62
N ASP A 202 -10.67 -19.18 1.62
CA ASP A 202 -12.06 -19.55 1.31
C ASP A 202 -12.98 -19.59 2.54
N THR A 203 -12.45 -19.29 3.73
CA THR A 203 -13.13 -19.48 5.02
C THR A 203 -13.62 -18.19 5.64
N VAL A 204 -14.85 -18.22 6.16
CA VAL A 204 -15.35 -17.16 7.05
C VAL A 204 -14.68 -17.33 8.41
N ASP A 205 -14.02 -16.27 8.89
CA ASP A 205 -13.38 -16.22 10.19
C ASP A 205 -14.44 -16.27 11.32
N PRO A 206 -14.50 -17.32 12.17
CA PRO A 206 -15.55 -17.43 13.18
C PRO A 206 -15.45 -16.36 14.29
N ALA A 207 -14.28 -15.75 14.49
CA ALA A 207 -14.09 -14.66 15.45
C ALA A 207 -14.46 -13.30 14.87
N PHE A 208 -14.54 -13.17 13.54
CA PHE A 208 -14.87 -11.94 12.83
C PHE A 208 -16.01 -12.19 11.83
N PRO A 209 -17.28 -12.14 12.27
CA PRO A 209 -18.46 -12.27 11.41
C PRO A 209 -18.62 -11.05 10.49
N GLY A 210 -17.81 -11.05 9.44
CA GLY A 210 -17.63 -9.98 8.45
C GLY A 210 -16.31 -10.23 7.73
N ARG A 211 -16.38 -10.44 6.41
CA ARG A 211 -15.23 -10.91 5.61
C ARG A 211 -13.98 -10.03 5.84
N LYS A 212 -12.80 -10.65 5.75
CA LYS A 212 -11.53 -9.94 6.01
C LYS A 212 -11.32 -8.80 5.00
N HIS A 213 -10.43 -7.89 5.33
CA HIS A 213 -10.05 -6.77 4.48
C HIS A 213 -8.52 -6.79 4.31
N SER A 214 -7.99 -6.13 3.30
CA SER A 214 -6.54 -5.95 3.16
C SER A 214 -6.16 -4.48 3.32
N VAL A 215 -4.90 -4.20 3.64
CA VAL A 215 -4.40 -2.85 3.92
C VAL A 215 -3.34 -2.47 2.89
N VAL A 216 -3.43 -1.29 2.28
CA VAL A 216 -2.39 -0.74 1.41
C VAL A 216 -1.64 0.36 2.16
N LEU A 217 -0.33 0.21 2.33
CA LEU A 217 0.57 1.26 2.79
C LEU A 217 0.99 2.11 1.59
N ARG A 218 0.86 3.44 1.70
CA ARG A 218 1.15 4.37 0.60
C ARG A 218 2.12 5.48 1.00
N PRO A 219 3.42 5.20 1.10
CA PRO A 219 4.39 6.27 1.33
C PRO A 219 4.59 7.08 0.06
N PHE A 220 4.20 8.35 0.09
CA PHE A 220 4.24 9.26 -1.06
C PHE A 220 5.24 10.39 -0.81
N ILE A 221 6.08 10.69 -1.80
CA ILE A 221 7.10 11.74 -1.75
C ILE A 221 6.80 12.78 -2.82
N SER A 222 6.63 14.02 -2.39
CA SER A 222 6.28 15.16 -3.23
C SER A 222 6.67 16.48 -2.55
N ASN A 223 6.93 17.50 -3.35
CA ASN A 223 7.18 18.88 -2.90
C ASN A 223 5.94 19.79 -3.09
N ASP A 224 5.01 19.42 -3.99
CA ASP A 224 3.91 20.27 -4.48
C ASP A 224 2.51 19.61 -4.37
N PHE A 225 2.46 18.32 -4.05
CA PHE A 225 1.31 17.42 -4.15
C PHE A 225 0.62 17.35 -5.52
N MET A 226 1.15 18.00 -6.56
CA MET A 226 0.70 17.88 -7.95
C MET A 226 1.37 16.69 -8.65
N THR A 227 2.67 16.52 -8.41
CA THR A 227 3.48 15.38 -8.87
C THR A 227 4.05 14.62 -7.67
N GLY A 228 4.56 13.40 -7.86
CA GLY A 228 5.32 12.72 -6.82
C GLY A 228 5.58 11.25 -7.08
N ILE A 229 6.47 10.67 -6.28
CA ILE A 229 6.90 9.28 -6.41
C ILE A 229 6.41 8.45 -5.22
N ALA A 230 6.16 7.16 -5.46
CA ALA A 230 6.11 6.20 -4.37
C ALA A 230 7.50 6.15 -3.70
N ALA A 231 7.55 6.16 -2.37
CA ALA A 231 8.80 5.93 -1.67
C ALA A 231 9.21 4.47 -1.90
N LEU A 232 10.46 4.24 -2.30
CA LEU A 232 10.98 2.89 -2.49
C LEU A 232 11.77 2.47 -1.25
N PRO A 233 11.45 1.31 -0.62
CA PRO A 233 12.18 0.80 0.54
C PRO A 233 13.68 0.69 0.24
N GLY A 234 14.52 1.10 1.20
CA GLY A 234 15.98 1.10 1.07
C GLY A 234 16.58 2.17 0.13
N LYS A 235 15.77 2.90 -0.65
CA LYS A 235 16.22 4.00 -1.53
C LYS A 235 15.79 5.37 -1.02
N HIS A 236 14.49 5.64 -0.90
CA HIS A 236 13.97 6.99 -0.64
C HIS A 236 13.70 7.27 0.85
N ILE A 237 13.45 6.23 1.64
CA ILE A 237 13.42 6.32 3.11
C ILE A 237 14.84 5.94 3.59
N PRO A 238 15.62 6.82 4.26
CA PRO A 238 17.07 6.65 4.42
C PRO A 238 17.53 5.44 5.25
N LYS A 239 18.78 5.04 5.02
CA LYS A 239 19.40 3.82 5.56
C LYS A 239 19.95 3.95 7.00
N ARG A 240 19.29 4.69 7.91
CA ARG A 240 19.65 4.65 9.34
C ARG A 240 19.00 3.44 9.99
N SER A 241 19.72 2.31 9.94
CA SER A 241 19.29 0.96 10.34
C SER A 241 18.03 0.46 9.64
N SER A 242 18.23 -0.42 8.65
CA SER A 242 17.20 -1.26 8.03
C SER A 242 15.85 -0.57 7.70
N THR A 243 15.83 0.33 6.72
CA THR A 243 14.59 0.89 6.13
C THR A 243 13.52 -0.17 5.82
N VAL A 244 13.94 -1.35 5.37
CA VAL A 244 13.05 -2.48 5.07
C VAL A 244 12.38 -3.02 6.34
N TRP A 245 13.07 -3.00 7.50
CA TRP A 245 12.50 -3.33 8.81
C TRP A 245 11.39 -2.36 9.21
N VAL A 246 11.46 -1.07 8.87
CA VAL A 246 10.37 -0.12 9.18
C VAL A 246 9.06 -0.55 8.51
N ILE A 247 9.12 -0.92 7.22
CA ILE A 247 7.94 -1.39 6.47
C ILE A 247 7.53 -2.80 6.90
N LEU A 248 8.48 -3.72 7.11
CA LEU A 248 8.19 -5.06 7.63
C LEU A 248 7.58 -5.02 9.04
N LYS A 249 7.98 -4.07 9.91
CA LYS A 249 7.38 -3.84 11.22
C LYS A 249 5.95 -3.32 11.09
N MET A 250 5.68 -2.36 10.20
CA MET A 250 4.29 -1.97 9.88
C MET A 250 3.46 -3.19 9.45
N VAL A 251 3.97 -4.01 8.53
CA VAL A 251 3.31 -5.24 8.05
C VAL A 251 3.04 -6.22 9.20
N THR A 252 4.06 -6.51 10.02
CA THR A 252 3.96 -7.45 11.15
C THR A 252 2.98 -6.97 12.23
N GLU A 253 2.98 -5.69 12.57
CA GLU A 253 2.03 -5.16 13.57
C GLU A 253 0.60 -5.06 13.01
N ILE A 254 0.42 -4.69 11.74
CA ILE A 254 -0.90 -4.61 11.09
C ILE A 254 -1.52 -6.01 10.92
N GLN A 255 -0.73 -7.05 10.62
CA GLN A 255 -1.24 -8.43 10.54
C GLN A 255 -1.72 -9.01 11.88
N LYS A 256 -1.40 -8.38 13.02
CA LYS A 256 -1.99 -8.74 14.33
C LYS A 256 -3.40 -8.18 14.53
N VAL A 257 -3.86 -7.26 13.67
CA VAL A 257 -5.22 -6.70 13.75
C VAL A 257 -6.23 -7.71 13.20
N GLY A 258 -7.28 -7.94 13.97
CA GLY A 258 -8.34 -8.89 13.64
C GLY A 258 -9.04 -8.60 12.31
N GLY A 259 -9.24 -9.65 11.51
CA GLY A 259 -9.91 -9.56 10.21
C GLY A 259 -9.11 -8.80 9.14
N ILE A 260 -7.78 -8.76 9.23
CA ILE A 260 -6.88 -8.43 8.11
C ILE A 260 -6.49 -9.71 7.36
N SER A 261 -6.53 -9.68 6.02
CA SER A 261 -6.08 -10.78 5.15
C SER A 261 -4.62 -10.55 4.73
N ARG A 262 -4.31 -9.42 4.06
CA ARG A 262 -2.92 -9.04 3.72
C ARG A 262 -2.62 -7.57 3.91
N VAL A 263 -1.32 -7.27 3.93
CA VAL A 263 -0.78 -5.92 3.83
C VAL A 263 -0.08 -5.79 2.49
N LEU A 264 -0.26 -4.64 1.86
CA LEU A 264 0.23 -4.28 0.54
C LEU A 264 1.02 -2.97 0.63
N TYR A 265 1.79 -2.66 -0.42
CA TYR A 265 2.58 -1.46 -0.58
C TYR A 265 2.32 -0.86 -1.96
N ASP A 266 1.87 0.40 -2.03
CA ASP A 266 1.66 1.06 -3.33
C ASP A 266 2.99 1.49 -3.95
N LEU A 267 3.20 1.13 -5.22
CA LEU A 267 4.37 1.47 -6.03
C LEU A 267 4.06 2.57 -7.07
N THR A 268 2.83 3.09 -7.08
CA THR A 268 2.34 4.01 -8.11
C THR A 268 2.75 5.46 -7.85
N CYS A 269 3.50 6.06 -8.78
CA CYS A 269 3.77 7.50 -8.83
C CYS A 269 2.51 8.32 -9.20
N LYS A 270 2.61 9.64 -9.06
CA LYS A 270 1.64 10.64 -9.51
C LYS A 270 2.28 11.54 -10.57
N PRO A 271 1.82 11.53 -11.84
CA PRO A 271 0.89 10.55 -12.46
C PRO A 271 1.50 9.14 -12.55
N PRO A 272 0.71 8.09 -12.87
CA PRO A 272 -0.73 8.08 -13.20
C PRO A 272 -1.66 8.06 -11.98
N GLY A 273 -1.13 7.89 -10.77
CA GLY A 273 -1.93 7.88 -9.55
C GLY A 273 -2.31 9.27 -9.03
N THR A 274 -3.25 9.31 -8.08
CA THR A 274 -3.53 10.47 -7.21
C THR A 274 -2.76 10.32 -5.88
N THR A 275 -3.09 11.08 -4.81
CA THR A 275 -2.40 10.96 -3.50
C THR A 275 -3.13 10.06 -2.49
N GLU A 276 -4.46 10.03 -2.50
CA GLU A 276 -5.28 9.04 -1.76
C GLU A 276 -5.78 7.92 -2.71
N TRP A 277 -6.51 6.93 -2.19
CA TRP A 277 -7.23 5.94 -3.00
C TRP A 277 -8.71 6.02 -2.65
N GLU A 278 -9.54 6.39 -3.63
CA GLU A 278 -10.99 6.62 -3.55
C GLU A 278 -11.71 5.66 -4.51
#